data_AF-A0A840F0R4-F1
#
_entry.id   AF-A0A840F0R4-F1
#
_cell.length_a   1.000
_cell.length_b   1.000
_cell.length_c   1.000
_cell.angle_alpha   90.00
_cell.angle_beta   90.00
_cell.angle_gamma   90.00
#
_symmetry.space_group_name_H-M   'P 1'
#
loop_
_entity.id
_entity.type
_entity.pdbx_description
1 polymer ?
#
loop_
_entity_poly.entity_id
_entity_poly.type
_entity_poly.pdbx_seq_one_letter_code
_entity_poly.pdbx_strand_id
1 'polypeptide(L)'
;MWGKLLVGAGGFALTAFLVFVYGAACEERGRLAERVDGRDRQLVAQAKAAELAIAGERRVAAAIGAYAERAAALKPIILNSHSTVERFASTPEGAARCLGAERLHGIDLLDRSLFPFPDAADGNDDRVPADAGASPG
;
A
#
# COMPACT_ATOMS: atom_id res chain seq x y z
N MET A 1 32.07 -68.60 -47.40
CA MET A 1 32.61 -67.84 -46.25
C MET A 1 31.95 -66.47 -46.02
N TRP A 2 31.39 -65.80 -47.04
CA TRP A 2 30.81 -64.46 -46.91
C TRP A 2 29.53 -64.36 -46.05
N GLY A 3 28.70 -65.41 -46.00
CA GLY A 3 27.45 -65.40 -45.22
C GLY A 3 27.62 -65.25 -43.70
N LYS A 4 28.74 -65.73 -43.12
CA LYS A 4 29.01 -65.60 -41.67
C LYS A 4 29.44 -64.18 -41.27
N LEU A 5 30.09 -63.45 -42.19
CA LEU A 5 30.46 -62.05 -41.98
C LEU A 5 29.25 -61.11 -42.05
N LEU A 6 28.29 -61.38 -42.95
CA LEU A 6 27.06 -60.59 -43.05
C LEU A 6 26.15 -60.75 -41.82
N VAL A 7 26.07 -61.94 -41.23
CA VAL A 7 25.29 -62.18 -40.00
C VAL A 7 25.92 -61.46 -38.79
N GLY A 8 27.26 -61.46 -38.68
CA GLY A 8 27.96 -60.70 -37.63
C GLY A 8 27.81 -59.19 -37.76
N ALA A 9 27.87 -58.66 -38.99
CA ALA A 9 27.67 -57.23 -39.26
C ALA A 9 26.23 -56.78 -38.98
N GLY A 10 25.23 -57.58 -39.33
CA GLY A 10 23.82 -57.28 -39.05
C GLY A 10 23.52 -57.25 -37.54
N GLY A 11 24.08 -58.19 -36.77
CA GLY A 11 23.95 -58.21 -35.31
C GLY A 11 24.54 -56.98 -34.65
N PHE A 12 25.73 -56.54 -35.08
CA PHE A 12 26.39 -55.34 -34.56
C PHE A 12 25.64 -54.05 -34.94
N ALA A 13 25.13 -53.96 -36.17
CA ALA A 13 24.33 -52.81 -36.59
C ALA A 13 23.06 -52.67 -35.75
N LEU A 14 22.40 -53.79 -35.42
CA LEU A 14 21.20 -53.79 -34.60
C LEU A 14 21.49 -53.38 -33.14
N THR A 15 22.58 -53.85 -32.54
CA THR A 15 22.95 -53.43 -31.18
C THR A 15 23.34 -51.96 -31.13
N ALA A 16 24.12 -51.47 -32.10
CA ALA A 16 24.48 -50.06 -32.20
C ALA A 16 23.23 -49.18 -32.37
N PHE A 17 22.26 -49.61 -33.18
CA PHE A 17 21.00 -48.91 -33.36
C PHE A 17 20.17 -48.87 -32.06
N LEU A 18 20.07 -49.99 -31.33
CA LEU A 18 19.36 -50.03 -30.05
C LEU A 18 19.99 -49.11 -28.99
N VAL A 19 21.33 -49.09 -28.91
CA VAL A 19 22.06 -48.18 -28.01
C VAL A 19 21.79 -46.72 -28.38
N PHE A 20 21.80 -46.39 -29.67
CA PHE A 20 21.50 -45.04 -30.14
C PHE A 20 20.07 -44.61 -29.80
N VAL A 21 19.07 -45.45 -30.10
CA VAL A 21 17.66 -45.17 -29.80
C VAL A 21 17.43 -45.03 -28.29
N TYR A 22 18.06 -45.89 -27.48
CA TYR A 22 17.98 -45.79 -26.03
C TYR A 22 18.62 -44.51 -25.49
N GLY A 23 19.79 -44.12 -26.01
CA GLY A 23 20.46 -42.87 -25.67
C GLY A 23 19.60 -41.65 -25.96
N ALA A 24 19.00 -41.59 -27.16
CA ALA A 24 18.09 -40.52 -27.54
C ALA A 24 16.85 -40.45 -26.63
N ALA A 25 16.25 -41.60 -26.29
CA ALA A 25 15.10 -41.66 -25.39
C ALA A 25 15.44 -41.22 -23.95
N CYS A 26 16.64 -41.53 -23.45
CA CYS A 26 17.13 -41.05 -22.16
C CYS A 26 17.34 -39.53 -22.16
N GLU A 27 17.89 -38.96 -23.22
CA GLU A 27 18.12 -37.52 -23.34
C GLU A 27 16.79 -36.72 -23.33
N GLU A 28 15.79 -37.20 -24.07
CA GLU A 28 14.45 -36.58 -24.06
C GLU A 28 13.78 -36.66 -22.69
N ARG A 29 13.90 -37.80 -22.00
CA ARG A 29 13.40 -37.94 -20.61
C ARG A 29 14.10 -36.96 -19.66
N GLY A 30 15.41 -36.79 -19.79
CA GLY A 30 16.16 -35.80 -19.00
C GLY A 30 15.66 -34.37 -19.23
N ARG A 31 15.48 -33.97 -20.50
CA ARG A 31 14.96 -32.64 -20.86
C ARG A 31 13.53 -32.41 -20.36
N LEU A 32 12.68 -33.44 -20.37
CA LEU A 32 11.32 -33.34 -19.82
C LEU A 32 11.35 -33.18 -18.30
N ALA A 33 12.17 -33.96 -17.59
CA ALA A 33 12.33 -33.86 -16.15
C ALA A 33 12.80 -32.46 -15.73
N GLU A 34 13.80 -31.89 -16.42
CA GLU A 34 14.30 -30.54 -16.14
C GLU A 34 13.24 -29.45 -16.35
N ARG A 35 12.39 -29.60 -17.37
CA ARG A 35 11.26 -28.68 -17.61
C ARG A 35 10.18 -28.77 -16.53
N VAL A 36 9.89 -29.98 -16.04
CA VAL A 36 8.93 -30.19 -14.96
C VAL A 36 9.47 -29.60 -13.66
N ASP A 37 10.71 -29.91 -13.29
CA ASP A 37 11.38 -29.32 -12.13
C ASP A 37 11.40 -27.79 -12.19
N GLY A 38 11.68 -27.22 -13.38
CA GLY A 38 11.64 -25.78 -13.61
C GLY A 38 10.25 -25.18 -13.38
N ARG A 39 9.19 -25.84 -13.88
CA ARG A 39 7.80 -25.42 -13.64
C ARG A 39 7.41 -25.55 -12.19
N ASP A 40 7.78 -26.63 -11.52
CA ASP A 40 7.43 -26.85 -10.11
C ASP A 40 8.06 -25.78 -9.22
N ARG A 41 9.32 -25.41 -9.48
CA ARG A 41 9.97 -24.28 -8.80
C ARG A 41 9.25 -22.97 -9.05
N GLN A 42 8.80 -22.71 -10.28
CA GLN A 42 8.04 -21.51 -10.61
C GLN A 42 6.67 -21.48 -9.91
N LEU A 43 5.94 -22.61 -9.88
CA LEU A 43 4.65 -22.72 -9.19
C LEU A 43 4.80 -22.52 -7.69
N VAL A 44 5.82 -23.11 -7.07
CA VAL A 44 6.12 -22.90 -5.64
C VAL A 44 6.49 -21.44 -5.37
N ALA A 45 7.28 -20.81 -6.25
CA ALA A 45 7.62 -19.39 -6.09
C ALA A 45 6.39 -18.48 -6.23
N GLN A 46 5.51 -18.76 -7.19
CA GLN A 46 4.26 -18.02 -7.38
C GLN A 46 3.31 -18.19 -6.19
N ALA A 47 3.16 -19.42 -5.68
CA ALA A 47 2.34 -19.69 -4.50
C ALA A 47 2.84 -18.91 -3.28
N LYS A 48 4.16 -18.93 -3.02
CA LYS A 48 4.76 -18.15 -1.93
C LYS A 48 4.57 -16.64 -2.12
N ALA A 49 4.71 -16.13 -3.34
CA ALA A 49 4.49 -14.71 -3.62
C ALA A 49 3.03 -14.30 -3.37
N ALA A 50 2.07 -15.13 -3.78
CA ALA A 50 0.65 -14.90 -3.52
C ALA A 50 0.32 -14.92 -2.02
N GLU A 51 0.88 -15.87 -1.26
CA GLU A 51 0.73 -15.93 0.20
C GLU A 51 1.26 -14.66 0.89
N LEU A 52 2.42 -14.16 0.47
CA LEU A 52 3.00 -12.92 0.98
C LEU A 52 2.13 -11.70 0.64
N ALA A 53 1.57 -11.64 -0.56
CA ALA A 53 0.66 -10.57 -0.97
C ALA A 53 -0.61 -10.56 -0.12
N ILE A 54 -1.26 -11.71 0.06
CA ILE A 54 -2.47 -11.84 0.90
C ILE A 54 -2.15 -11.47 2.36
N ALA A 55 -1.01 -11.92 2.90
CA ALA A 55 -0.59 -11.55 4.24
C ALA A 55 -0.34 -10.04 4.39
N GLY A 56 0.24 -9.40 3.36
CA GLY A 56 0.44 -7.96 3.29
C GLY A 56 -0.89 -7.20 3.29
N GLU A 57 -1.81 -7.57 2.40
CA GLU A 57 -3.15 -6.97 2.32
C GLU A 57 -3.91 -7.07 3.63
N ARG A 58 -3.87 -8.23 4.30
CA ARG A 58 -4.49 -8.42 5.62
C ARG A 58 -3.90 -7.49 6.69
N ARG A 59 -2.58 -7.30 6.70
CA ARG A 59 -1.92 -6.38 7.65
C ARG A 59 -2.34 -4.93 7.39
N VAL A 60 -2.41 -4.51 6.13
CA VAL A 60 -2.83 -3.16 5.76
C VAL A 60 -4.30 -2.94 6.14
N ALA A 61 -5.19 -3.89 5.81
CA ALA A 61 -6.59 -3.80 6.17
C ALA A 61 -6.80 -3.73 7.70
N ALA A 62 -6.06 -4.54 8.46
CA ALA A 62 -6.09 -4.50 9.93
C ALA A 62 -5.58 -3.15 10.48
N ALA A 63 -4.50 -2.60 9.92
CA ALA A 63 -3.97 -1.31 10.32
C ALA A 63 -4.95 -0.16 10.05
N ILE A 64 -5.62 -0.18 8.89
CA ILE A 64 -6.66 0.81 8.55
C ILE A 64 -7.85 0.70 9.51
N GLY A 65 -8.30 -0.52 9.80
CA GLY A 65 -9.38 -0.76 10.77
C GLY A 65 -9.04 -0.21 12.15
N ALA A 66 -7.85 -0.55 12.68
CA ALA A 66 -7.40 -0.07 13.98
C ALA A 66 -7.23 1.45 14.02
N TYR A 67 -6.78 2.08 12.94
CA TYR A 67 -6.71 3.54 12.84
C TYR A 67 -8.11 4.17 12.88
N ALA A 68 -9.07 3.62 12.11
CA ALA A 68 -10.44 4.09 12.10
C ALA A 68 -11.11 3.96 13.48
N GLU A 69 -10.89 2.87 14.20
CA GLU A 69 -11.39 2.68 15.56
C GLU A 69 -10.81 3.71 16.54
N ARG A 70 -9.49 3.94 16.49
CA ARG A 70 -8.84 4.98 17.33
C ARG A 70 -9.36 6.37 17.00
N ALA A 71 -9.51 6.69 15.71
CA ALA A 71 -10.06 7.97 15.27
C ALA A 71 -11.51 8.15 15.75
N ALA A 72 -12.33 7.10 15.66
CA ALA A 72 -13.70 7.11 16.15
C ALA A 72 -13.77 7.29 17.68
N ALA A 73 -12.85 6.69 18.44
CA ALA A 73 -12.76 6.86 19.88
C ALA A 73 -12.29 8.27 20.30
N LEU A 74 -11.40 8.90 19.52
CA LEU A 74 -10.88 10.25 19.79
C LEU A 74 -11.88 11.35 19.39
N LYS A 75 -12.67 11.14 18.33
CA LYS A 75 -13.65 12.11 17.82
C LYS A 75 -14.54 12.73 18.90
N PRO A 76 -15.23 11.97 19.77
CA PRO A 76 -16.08 12.57 20.81
C PRO A 76 -15.28 13.37 21.84
N ILE A 77 -14.05 12.96 22.16
CA ILE A 77 -13.18 13.68 23.10
C ILE A 77 -12.80 15.03 22.52
N ILE A 78 -12.39 15.08 21.25
CA ILE A 78 -12.03 16.31 20.55
C ILE A 78 -13.24 17.25 20.51
N LEU A 79 -14.41 16.76 20.09
CA LEU A 79 -15.63 17.57 20.03
C LEU A 79 -16.04 18.10 21.41
N ASN A 80 -15.98 17.26 22.45
CA ASN A 80 -16.32 17.67 23.81
C ASN A 80 -15.34 18.73 24.33
N SER A 81 -14.03 18.52 24.12
CA SER A 81 -13.01 19.48 24.52
C SER A 81 -13.19 20.83 23.82
N HIS A 82 -13.49 20.84 22.52
CA HIS A 82 -13.75 22.05 21.77
C HIS A 82 -14.98 22.79 22.32
N SER A 83 -16.11 22.09 22.49
CA SER A 83 -17.33 22.70 23.03
C SER A 83 -17.14 23.23 24.46
N THR A 84 -16.29 22.59 25.25
CA THR A 84 -15.95 23.02 26.61
C THR A 84 -15.10 24.29 26.60
N VAL A 85 -14.09 24.36 25.71
CA VAL A 85 -13.26 25.55 25.53
C VAL A 85 -14.09 26.71 25.01
N GLU A 86 -14.97 26.47 24.04
CA GLU A 86 -15.87 27.49 23.49
C GLU A 86 -16.83 28.03 24.54
N ARG A 87 -17.43 27.14 25.34
CA ARG A 87 -18.30 27.52 26.47
C ARG A 87 -17.55 28.27 27.55
N PHE A 88 -16.30 27.92 27.83
CA PHE A 88 -15.47 28.66 28.78
C PHE A 88 -15.12 30.04 28.22
N ALA A 89 -14.70 30.13 26.96
CA ALA A 89 -14.33 31.36 26.29
C ALA A 89 -15.50 32.35 26.15
N SER A 90 -16.75 31.88 26.09
CA SER A 90 -17.93 32.75 26.09
C SER A 90 -18.28 33.34 27.46
N THR A 91 -17.66 32.87 28.56
CA THR A 91 -17.79 33.52 29.87
C THR A 91 -16.89 34.76 29.96
N PRO A 92 -17.23 35.77 30.78
CA PRO A 92 -16.39 36.97 30.93
C PRO A 92 -14.97 36.66 31.42
N GLU A 93 -14.83 35.72 32.37
CA GLU A 93 -13.54 35.28 32.91
C GLU A 93 -12.70 34.52 31.87
N GLY A 94 -13.35 33.65 31.09
CA GLY A 94 -12.71 32.91 30.02
C GLY A 94 -12.34 33.78 28.83
N ALA A 95 -13.19 34.75 28.46
CA ALA A 95 -12.90 35.75 27.43
C ALA A 95 -11.66 36.57 27.81
N ALA A 96 -11.56 37.05 29.06
CA ALA A 96 -10.40 37.77 29.55
C ALA A 96 -9.10 36.93 29.51
N ARG A 97 -9.20 35.61 29.75
CA ARG A 97 -8.05 34.68 29.65
C ARG A 97 -7.69 34.32 28.20
N CYS A 98 -8.67 34.16 27.32
CA CYS A 98 -8.45 33.81 25.91
C CYS A 98 -7.95 35.00 25.09
N LEU A 99 -8.39 36.22 25.42
CA LEU A 99 -7.99 37.47 24.77
C LEU A 99 -6.83 38.19 25.47
N GLY A 100 -6.14 37.52 26.41
CA GLY A 100 -4.97 38.11 27.05
C GLY A 100 -3.92 38.52 26.02
N ALA A 101 -3.42 39.76 26.10
CA ALA A 101 -2.49 40.32 25.11
C ALA A 101 -1.24 39.44 24.87
N GLU A 102 -0.73 38.79 25.91
CA GLU A 102 0.35 37.80 25.85
C GLU A 102 0.03 36.61 24.92
N ARG A 103 -1.22 36.12 24.94
CA ARG A 103 -1.67 34.96 24.16
C ARG A 103 -1.83 35.31 22.69
N LEU A 104 -2.43 36.48 22.41
CA LEU A 104 -2.56 37.00 21.05
C LEU A 104 -1.17 37.24 20.45
N HIS A 105 -0.25 37.82 21.22
CA HIS A 105 1.13 38.01 20.79
C HIS A 105 1.83 36.68 20.45
N GLY A 106 1.64 35.64 21.27
CA GLY A 106 2.16 34.30 20.98
C GLY A 106 1.58 33.68 19.72
N ILE A 107 0.28 33.88 19.45
CA ILE A 107 -0.39 33.43 18.22
C ILE A 107 0.17 34.19 17.01
N ASP A 108 0.33 35.51 17.10
CA ASP A 108 0.89 36.32 16.01
C ASP A 108 2.34 35.94 15.68
N LEU A 109 3.14 35.62 16.70
CA LEU A 109 4.50 35.14 16.51
C LEU A 109 4.51 33.75 15.86
N LEU A 110 3.63 32.85 16.29
CA LEU A 110 3.48 31.53 15.70
C LEU A 110 3.01 31.62 14.25
N ASP A 111 2.04 32.49 13.96
CA ASP A 111 1.50 32.74 12.63
C ASP A 111 2.58 33.27 11.68
N ARG A 112 3.37 34.27 12.11
CA ARG A 112 4.56 34.72 11.33
C ARG A 112 5.60 33.63 11.13
N SER A 113 5.74 32.70 12.08
CA SER A 113 6.72 31.61 11.95
C SER A 113 6.27 30.52 10.97
N LEU A 114 4.96 30.26 10.90
CA LEU A 114 4.36 29.27 10.00
C LEU A 114 4.13 29.85 8.61
N PHE A 115 3.81 31.14 8.52
CA PHE A 115 3.53 31.89 7.31
C PHE A 115 4.45 33.13 7.21
N PRO A 116 5.75 32.94 6.93
CA PRO A 116 6.76 34.01 6.92
C PRO A 116 6.61 35.02 5.78
N PHE A 117 5.72 34.76 4.82
CA PHE A 117 5.34 35.70 3.77
C PHE A 117 3.90 36.14 4.02
N PRO A 118 3.66 37.27 4.70
CA PRO A 118 2.32 37.83 4.73
C PRO A 118 1.97 38.23 3.28
N ASP A 119 0.90 37.66 2.74
CA ASP A 119 0.22 38.32 1.63
C ASP A 119 -0.11 39.73 2.13
N ALA A 120 0.41 40.74 1.44
CA ALA A 120 0.16 42.14 1.74
C ALA A 120 -1.33 42.44 1.48
N ALA A 121 -2.19 42.12 2.43
CA ALA A 121 -3.57 42.57 2.47
C ALA A 121 -3.67 43.78 3.41
N ASP A 122 -3.06 44.88 2.98
CA ASP A 122 -3.56 46.20 3.37
C ASP A 122 -4.98 46.32 2.82
N GLY A 123 -5.97 46.24 3.71
CA GLY A 123 -7.35 46.64 3.46
C GLY A 123 -8.18 45.67 2.62
N ASN A 124 -8.84 44.70 3.27
CA ASN A 124 -10.10 44.19 2.75
C ASN A 124 -11.21 44.39 3.80
N ASP A 125 -12.09 45.32 3.45
CA ASP A 125 -13.36 45.67 4.07
C ASP A 125 -14.34 44.50 3.87
N ASP A 126 -14.06 43.35 4.49
CA ASP A 126 -14.90 42.15 4.48
C ASP A 126 -16.14 42.40 5.35
N ARG A 127 -17.04 43.23 4.80
CA ARG A 127 -18.45 43.16 5.10
C ARG A 127 -18.90 41.74 4.77
N VAL A 128 -19.18 40.96 5.81
CA VAL A 128 -19.98 39.74 5.72
C VAL A 128 -21.21 40.06 4.85
N PRO A 129 -21.41 39.40 3.69
CA PRO A 129 -22.60 39.62 2.89
C PRO A 129 -23.82 39.28 3.75
N ALA A 130 -24.66 40.26 4.05
CA ALA A 130 -25.96 40.00 4.62
C ALA A 130 -26.76 39.19 3.59
N ASP A 131 -27.17 37.98 3.95
CA ASP A 131 -28.11 37.19 3.16
C ASP A 131 -29.34 38.06 2.86
N ALA A 132 -29.43 38.53 1.62
CA ALA A 132 -30.60 39.21 1.11
C ALA A 132 -31.77 38.21 1.15
N GLY A 133 -32.83 38.62 1.84
CA GLY A 133 -33.91 37.75 2.27
C GLY A 133 -34.49 36.87 1.16
N ALA A 134 -34.61 35.58 1.48
CA ALA A 134 -35.55 34.70 0.82
C ALA A 134 -36.97 35.20 1.14
N SER A 135 -37.59 35.88 0.18
CA SER A 135 -39.02 36.18 0.16
C SER A 135 -39.81 34.86 0.18
N PRO A 136 -40.85 34.71 1.01
CA PRO A 136 -41.74 33.56 0.94
C PRO A 136 -42.63 33.72 -0.31
N GLY A 137 -42.55 32.74 -1.21
CA GLY A 137 -43.50 32.50 -2.28
C GLY A 137 -44.16 31.15 -2.05
#